data_AF-A0A651GK16-F1
#
_entry.id   AF-A0A651GK16-F1
#
_cell.length_a   1.000
_cell.length_b   1.000
_cell.length_c   1.000
_cell.angle_alpha   90.00
_cell.angle_beta   90.00
_cell.angle_gamma   90.00
#
_symmetry.space_group_name_H-M   'P 1'
#
loop_
_entity.id
_entity.type
_entity.pdbx_description
1 polymer ?
#
loop_
_entity_poly.entity_id
_entity_poly.type
_entity_poly.pdbx_seq_one_letter_code
_entity_poly.pdbx_strand_id
1 'polypeptide(L)' 'MNDDFYNQSALQERVNTLREQGYRGYRVTSGKGKVEGAVQVSAVGKSGVTLSASGDTVDEAYENLIEKIDITLDA' A
#
# COMPACT_ATOMS: atom_id res chain seq x y z
N MET A 1 -19.31 -11.91 -17.60
CA MET A 1 -18.10 -12.03 -16.76
C MET A 1 -17.05 -11.11 -17.33
N ASN A 2 -16.86 -9.94 -16.71
CA ASN A 2 -15.76 -9.01 -16.96
C ASN A 2 -15.54 -8.25 -15.65
N ASP A 3 -15.32 -8.99 -14.56
CA ASP A 3 -15.09 -8.43 -13.23
C ASP A 3 -13.59 -8.15 -12.99
N ASP A 4 -12.70 -8.88 -13.66
CA ASP A 4 -11.24 -8.81 -13.44
C ASP A 4 -10.58 -7.52 -13.98
N PHE A 5 -11.08 -6.94 -15.08
CA PHE A 5 -10.47 -5.74 -15.69
C PHE A 5 -10.70 -4.46 -14.88
N TYR A 6 -11.84 -4.36 -14.17
CA TYR A 6 -12.13 -3.20 -13.31
C TYR A 6 -11.33 -3.24 -12.01
N ASN A 7 -11.07 -4.43 -11.49
CA ASN A 7 -10.42 -4.59 -10.19
C ASN A 7 -8.93 -4.20 -10.24
N GLN A 8 -8.18 -4.60 -11.28
CA GLN A 8 -6.80 -4.16 -11.45
C GLN A 8 -6.68 -2.65 -11.65
N SER A 9 -7.58 -2.04 -12.42
CA SER A 9 -7.56 -0.60 -12.68
C SER A 9 -7.80 0.20 -11.39
N ALA A 10 -8.78 -0.23 -10.57
CA ALA A 10 -9.07 0.39 -9.29
C ALA A 10 -7.93 0.23 -8.28
N LEU A 11 -7.27 -0.93 -8.26
CA LEU A 11 -6.14 -1.19 -7.36
C LEU A 11 -4.94 -0.31 -7.72
N GLN A 12 -4.62 -0.21 -9.02
CA GLN A 12 -3.52 0.64 -9.49
C GLN A 12 -3.78 2.13 -9.20
N GLU A 13 -5.03 2.57 -9.31
CA GLU A 13 -5.43 3.94 -8.93
C GLU A 13 -5.23 4.20 -7.43
N ARG A 14 -5.53 3.23 -6.57
CA ARG A 14 -5.27 3.32 -5.11
C ARG A 14 -3.79 3.35 -4.79
N VAL A 15 -2.98 2.55 -5.49
CA VAL A 15 -1.51 2.56 -5.35
C VAL A 15 -0.94 3.93 -5.72
N ASN A 16 -1.37 4.50 -6.85
CA ASN A 16 -0.95 5.84 -7.26
C ASN A 16 -1.38 6.89 -6.23
N THR A 17 -2.63 6.82 -5.76
CA THR A 17 -3.16 7.72 -4.72
C THR A 17 -2.33 7.65 -3.44
N LEU A 18 -2.03 6.44 -2.94
CA LEU A 18 -1.20 6.22 -1.75
C LEU A 18 0.20 6.82 -1.93
N ARG A 19 0.80 6.70 -3.13
CA ARG A 19 2.13 7.23 -3.43
C ARG A 19 2.18 8.74 -3.51
N GLU A 20 1.19 9.37 -4.14
CA GLU A 20 1.22 10.81 -4.45
C GLU A 20 0.59 11.66 -3.34
N GLN A 21 -0.52 11.19 -2.77
CA GLN A 21 -1.37 11.99 -1.88
C GLN A 21 -1.46 11.37 -0.47
N GLY A 22 -1.20 10.07 -0.38
CA GLY A 22 -1.53 9.24 0.78
C GLY A 22 -2.92 8.62 0.65
N TYR A 23 -3.17 7.56 1.42
CA TYR A 23 -4.40 6.79 1.38
C TYR A 23 -4.99 6.66 2.78
N ARG A 24 -6.28 6.99 2.94
CA ARG A 24 -7.04 6.93 4.21
C ARG A 24 -6.31 7.54 5.43
N GLY A 25 -5.54 8.61 5.22
CA GLY A 25 -4.79 9.30 6.30
C GLY A 25 -3.40 8.72 6.59
N TYR A 26 -2.95 7.74 5.81
CA TYR A 26 -1.59 7.24 5.78
C TYR A 26 -0.82 7.85 4.61
N ARG A 27 0.47 8.17 4.82
CA ARG A 27 1.37 8.66 3.79
C ARG A 27 2.59 7.76 3.71
N VAL A 28 2.95 7.35 2.50
CA VAL A 28 4.17 6.58 2.26
C VAL A 28 5.36 7.41 2.71
N THR A 29 6.19 6.83 3.57
CA THR A 29 7.51 7.39 3.87
C THR A 29 8.49 6.76 2.90
N SER A 30 9.41 7.56 2.33
CA SER A 30 10.28 7.19 1.20
C SER A 30 11.26 6.02 1.44
N GLY A 31 11.10 5.25 2.52
CA GLY A 31 11.83 4.03 2.79
C GLY A 31 11.33 2.88 1.92
N LYS A 32 11.72 2.86 0.65
CA LYS A 32 11.74 1.61 -0.12
C LYS A 32 12.94 0.81 0.38
N GLY A 33 12.69 -0.11 1.30
CA GLY A 33 13.70 -1.07 1.76
C GLY A 33 13.73 -2.27 0.81
N LYS A 34 14.92 -2.76 0.46
CA LYS A 34 15.06 -4.15 0.01
C LYS A 34 15.39 -4.98 1.23
N VAL A 35 14.44 -5.82 1.64
CA VAL A 35 14.70 -6.94 2.56
C VAL A 35 15.09 -8.15 1.71
N GLU A 36 15.76 -9.16 2.27
CA GLU A 36 16.33 -10.29 1.50
C GLU A 36 15.31 -10.89 0.51
N GLY A 37 15.48 -10.58 -0.78
CA GLY A 37 14.59 -11.04 -1.86
C GLY A 37 13.28 -10.28 -2.05
N ALA A 38 12.90 -9.33 -1.20
CA ALA A 38 11.59 -8.66 -1.26
C ALA A 38 11.68 -7.13 -1.15
N VAL A 39 10.70 -6.45 -1.74
CA VAL A 39 10.48 -5.00 -1.61
C VAL A 39 9.64 -4.75 -0.38
N GLN A 40 10.06 -3.83 0.48
CA GLN A 40 9.29 -3.34 1.61
C GLN A 40 8.92 -1.87 1.41
N VAL A 41 7.65 -1.55 1.70
CA VAL A 41 7.11 -0.19 1.72
C VAL A 41 6.50 0.10 3.08
N SER A 42 6.61 1.36 3.50
CA SER A 42 6.10 1.83 4.79
C SER A 42 5.27 3.09 4.61
N ALA A 43 4.22 3.22 5.41
CA ALA A 43 3.41 4.42 5.50
C ALA A 43 3.15 4.82 6.96
N VAL A 44 3.12 6.13 7.20
CA VAL A 44 2.83 6.72 8.51
C VAL A 44 1.44 7.34 8.50
N GLY A 45 0.62 6.96 9.47
CA GLY A 45 -0.70 7.50 9.72
C GLY A 45 -0.64 8.81 10.51
N LYS A 46 -1.73 9.59 10.46
CA LYS A 46 -1.89 10.82 11.26
C LYS A 46 -1.71 10.60 12.77
N SER A 47 -2.01 9.41 13.27
CA SER A 47 -1.86 9.04 14.68
C SER A 47 -0.41 8.68 15.08
N GLY A 48 0.55 8.77 14.15
CA GLY A 48 1.94 8.32 14.36
C GLY A 48 2.15 6.81 14.19
N VAL A 49 1.08 6.05 13.93
CA VAL A 49 1.15 4.62 13.63
C VAL A 49 1.85 4.41 12.29
N THR A 50 2.92 3.61 12.30
CA THR A 50 3.63 3.23 11.08
C THR A 50 3.23 1.82 10.69
N LEU A 51 2.76 1.65 9.46
CA LEU A 51 2.47 0.36 8.86
C LEU A 51 3.51 0.07 7.78
N SER A 52 4.00 -1.15 7.76
CA SER A 52 4.91 -1.64 6.72
C SER A 52 4.40 -2.96 6.15
N ALA A 53 4.58 -3.13 4.85
CA ALA A 53 4.27 -4.35 4.13
C ALA A 53 5.39 -4.67 3.13
N SER A 54 5.54 -5.96 2.84
CA SER A 54 6.55 -6.48 1.93
C SER A 54 5.88 -7.26 0.80
N GLY A 55 6.53 -7.33 -0.36
CA GLY A 55 6.12 -8.13 -1.50
C GLY A 55 7.30 -8.41 -2.42
N ASP A 56 7.16 -9.39 -3.31
CA ASP A 56 8.19 -9.73 -4.29
C ASP A 56 8.42 -8.57 -5.28
N THR A 57 7.35 -7.86 -5.62
CA THR A 57 7.39 -6.64 -6.43
C THR A 57 7.00 -5.39 -5.63
N VAL A 58 7.32 -4.23 -6.22
CA VAL A 58 6.95 -2.92 -5.64
C VAL A 58 5.43 -2.79 -5.55
N ASP A 59 4.70 -3.21 -6.60
CA ASP A 59 3.25 -3.15 -6.65
C ASP A 59 2.64 -4.04 -5.57
N GLU A 60 3.05 -5.31 -5.44
CA GLU A 60 2.57 -6.22 -4.38
C GLU A 60 2.83 -5.65 -2.98
N ALA A 61 3.99 -5.02 -2.76
CA ALA A 61 4.27 -4.39 -1.47
C ALA A 61 3.29 -3.24 -1.17
N TYR A 62 2.89 -2.45 -2.17
CA TYR A 62 1.87 -1.40 -2.01
C TYR A 62 0.46 -1.97 -1.86
N GLU A 63 0.10 -3.02 -2.60
CA GLU A 63 -1.19 -3.70 -2.47
C GLU A 63 -1.36 -4.26 -1.04
N ASN A 64 -0.35 -5.00 -0.56
CA ASN A 64 -0.31 -5.52 0.80
C ASN A 64 -0.38 -4.39 1.85
N LEU A 65 0.22 -3.23 1.57
CA LEU A 65 0.15 -2.07 2.47
C LEU A 65 -1.26 -1.47 2.51
N ILE A 66 -1.94 -1.36 1.35
CA ILE A 66 -3.31 -0.85 1.25
C ILE A 66 -4.26 -1.77 2.02
N GLU A 67 -4.19 -3.08 1.80
CA GLU A 67 -5.01 -4.04 2.54
C GLU A 67 -4.80 -3.93 4.05
N LYS A 68 -3.55 -3.78 4.48
CA LYS A 68 -3.20 -3.63 5.89
C LYS A 68 -3.75 -2.33 6.48
N ILE A 69 -3.74 -1.23 5.72
CA ILE A 69 -4.38 0.03 6.10
C ILE A 69 -5.89 -0.15 6.24
N ASP A 70 -6.53 -0.83 5.28
CA ASP A 70 -7.96 -1.07 5.28
C ASP A 70 -8.37 -1.90 6.51
N ILE A 71 -7.68 -3.01 6.79
CA ILE A 71 -7.90 -3.83 7.99
C ILE A 71 -7.73 -3.02 9.29
N THR A 72 -6.71 -2.15 9.35
CA THR A 72 -6.43 -1.36 10.56
C THR A 72 -7.50 -0.31 10.83
N LEU A 73 -8.19 0.18 9.79
CA LEU A 73 -9.22 1.22 9.92
C LEU A 73 -10.65 0.66 10.04
N ASP A 74 -10.87 -0.59 9.63
CA ASP A 74 -12.14 -1.30 9.77
C ASP A 74 -12.24 -2.11 11.08
N ALA A 75 -11.15 -2.22 11.84
CA ALA A 75 -11.08 -2.85 13.16
C ALA A 75 -11.47 -1.88 14.29
#